data_AF-A0A9D7WU25-F1
#
_entry.id   AF-A0A9D7WU25-F1
#
_cell.length_a   1.000
_cell.length_b   1.000
_cell.length_c   1.000
_cell.angle_alpha   90.00
_cell.angle_beta   90.00
_cell.angle_gamma   90.00
#
_symmetry.space_group_name_H-M   'P 1'
#
loop_
_entity.id
_entity.type
_entity.pdbx_description
1 polymer ?
#
loop_
_entity_poly.entity_id
_entity_poly.type
_entity_poly.pdbx_seq_one_letter_code
_entity_poly.pdbx_strand_id
1 'polypeptide(L)'
;MAKSIQSKKEDPGGGNSGKVTPKLKFWISLAKWFIVSVAFVVATKVIDTGFRERAADLTELKFYDRYVTELIVLNPNPVNRIMLAEYLICVSPSEKVRERWQVYYDSIYPEYLAYVEPILMEIERLDARHASLARLDKLTNSESIELKKIAEKRSVYQQLLNPPFQLPEDEYLH
;
A
#
# COMPACT_ATOMS: atom_id res chain seq x y z
N MET A 1 58.43 86.83 -1.41
CA MET A 1 57.61 86.63 -0.19
C MET A 1 56.43 85.77 -0.61
N ALA A 2 56.48 84.47 -0.32
CA ALA A 2 55.83 83.78 0.81
C ALA A 2 54.33 83.51 0.52
N LYS A 3 53.75 82.33 0.75
CA LYS A 3 54.20 81.01 1.21
C LYS A 3 53.05 80.06 0.82
N SER A 4 53.39 78.92 0.23
CA SER A 4 52.50 77.76 0.10
C SER A 4 52.27 77.15 1.49
N ILE A 5 51.01 76.80 1.81
CA ILE A 5 50.66 76.00 2.98
C ILE A 5 50.13 74.65 2.49
N GLN A 6 50.89 73.61 2.82
CA GLN A 6 50.51 72.21 2.78
C GLN A 6 49.60 71.83 3.96
N SER A 7 48.71 70.87 3.71
CA SER A 7 48.26 69.83 4.65
C SER A 7 47.83 68.65 3.76
N LYS A 8 48.49 67.49 3.61
CA LYS A 8 48.90 66.42 4.55
C LYS A 8 47.75 66.13 5.54
N LYS A 9 47.08 64.98 5.60
CA LYS A 9 47.41 63.53 5.67
C LYS A 9 46.03 62.80 5.49
N GLU A 10 45.81 61.53 5.15
CA GLU A 10 46.54 60.27 5.29
C GLU A 10 45.77 59.20 4.47
N ASP A 11 46.50 58.36 3.73
CA ASP A 11 46.10 57.01 3.31
C ASP A 11 46.14 56.07 4.54
N PRO A 12 45.39 54.95 4.62
CA PRO A 12 45.89 53.72 4.01
C PRO A 12 44.82 52.71 3.55
N GLY A 13 45.07 52.06 2.42
CA GLY A 13 44.24 50.95 1.98
C GLY A 13 44.84 50.15 0.84
N GLY A 14 46.11 49.76 0.98
CA GLY A 14 46.76 48.83 0.06
C GLY A 14 45.99 47.51 -0.03
N GLY A 15 45.41 47.23 -1.19
CA GLY A 15 44.78 45.97 -1.54
C GLY A 15 45.37 45.44 -2.84
N ASN A 16 46.38 44.60 -2.71
CA ASN A 16 47.16 43.95 -3.75
C ASN A 16 46.27 43.36 -4.88
N SER A 17 46.13 44.06 -6.01
CA SER A 17 45.49 43.50 -7.21
C SER A 17 46.46 42.55 -7.90
N GLY A 18 46.52 41.30 -7.43
CA GLY A 18 47.22 40.22 -8.10
C GLY A 18 46.67 40.07 -9.53
N LYS A 19 47.49 40.38 -10.53
CA LYS A 19 47.15 40.22 -11.95
C LYS A 19 46.92 38.74 -12.24
N VAL A 20 45.66 38.34 -12.26
CA VAL A 20 45.22 37.00 -12.64
C VAL A 20 45.56 36.77 -14.13
N THR A 21 46.47 35.84 -14.41
CA THR A 21 46.93 35.53 -15.77
C THR A 21 45.78 34.98 -16.63
N PRO A 22 45.79 35.19 -17.96
CA PRO A 22 44.71 34.77 -18.86
C PRO A 22 44.44 33.26 -18.82
N LYS A 23 45.48 32.46 -18.55
CA LYS A 23 45.35 31.00 -18.32
C LYS A 23 44.51 30.71 -17.08
N LEU A 24 44.72 31.43 -15.97
CA LEU A 24 43.95 31.23 -14.74
C LEU A 24 42.47 31.64 -14.94
N LYS A 25 42.20 32.72 -15.69
CA LYS A 25 40.83 33.12 -16.06
C LYS A 25 40.11 32.05 -16.89
N PHE A 26 40.82 31.40 -17.81
CA PHE A 26 40.28 30.30 -18.61
C PHE A 26 39.94 29.08 -17.75
N TRP A 27 40.85 28.66 -16.86
CA TRP A 27 40.60 27.56 -15.91
C TRP A 27 39.43 27.84 -14.97
N ILE A 28 39.32 29.07 -14.46
CA ILE A 28 38.19 29.51 -13.62
C ILE A 28 36.87 29.45 -14.41
N SER A 29 36.88 29.88 -15.67
CA SER A 29 35.71 29.80 -16.55
C SER A 29 35.29 28.35 -16.78
N LEU A 30 36.26 27.47 -17.08
CA LEU A 30 36.02 26.04 -17.32
C LEU A 30 35.45 25.35 -16.08
N ALA A 31 36.00 25.63 -14.90
CA ALA A 31 35.51 25.12 -13.63
C ALA A 31 34.08 25.60 -13.34
N LYS A 32 33.76 26.86 -13.64
CA LYS A 32 32.42 27.41 -13.46
C LYS A 32 31.39 26.72 -14.35
N TRP A 33 31.73 26.48 -15.62
CA TRP A 33 30.88 25.72 -16.55
C TRP A 33 30.71 24.26 -16.14
N PHE A 34 31.77 23.63 -15.61
CA PHE A 34 31.71 22.26 -15.08
C PHE A 34 30.76 22.14 -13.88
N ILE A 35 30.84 23.09 -12.93
CA ILE A 35 29.94 23.10 -11.75
C ILE A 35 28.48 23.25 -12.17
N VAL A 36 28.20 24.13 -13.15
CA VAL A 36 26.85 24.32 -13.68
C VAL A 36 26.31 23.06 -14.37
N SER A 37 27.14 22.35 -15.15
CA SER A 37 26.67 21.12 -15.81
C SER A 37 26.40 20.00 -14.82
N VAL A 38 27.25 19.85 -13.80
CA VAL A 38 27.05 18.85 -12.73
C VAL A 38 25.79 19.18 -11.93
N ALA A 39 25.58 20.44 -11.56
CA ALA A 39 24.37 20.87 -10.85
C ALA A 39 23.10 20.60 -11.69
N PHE A 40 23.17 20.82 -13.01
CA PHE A 40 22.06 20.54 -13.91
C PHE A 40 21.74 19.05 -13.97
N VAL A 41 22.75 18.18 -14.11
CA VAL A 41 22.57 16.72 -14.11
C VAL A 41 21.98 16.21 -12.80
N VAL A 42 22.45 16.74 -11.65
CA VAL A 42 21.91 16.37 -10.33
C VAL A 42 20.45 16.81 -10.20
N ALA A 43 20.09 18.03 -10.63
CA ALA A 43 18.72 18.50 -10.62
C ALA A 43 17.80 17.62 -11.48
N THR A 44 18.23 17.25 -12.69
CA THR A 44 17.47 16.34 -13.57
C THR A 44 17.27 14.97 -12.92
N LYS A 45 18.31 14.41 -12.28
CA LYS A 45 18.21 13.12 -11.59
C LYS A 45 17.24 13.15 -10.41
N VAL A 46 17.21 14.23 -9.63
CA VAL A 46 16.26 14.40 -8.52
C VAL A 46 14.83 14.46 -9.04
N ILE A 47 14.60 15.21 -10.12
CA ILE A 47 13.28 15.35 -10.75
C ILE A 47 12.82 14.00 -11.34
N ASP A 48 13.69 13.30 -12.07
CA ASP A 48 13.41 11.97 -12.60
C ASP A 48 13.07 10.96 -11.50
N THR A 49 13.76 11.03 -10.36
CA THR A 49 13.51 10.13 -9.22
C THR A 49 12.12 10.41 -8.62
N GLY A 50 11.77 11.68 -8.43
CA GLY A 50 10.44 12.06 -7.95
C GLY A 50 9.30 11.71 -8.91
N PHE A 51 9.53 11.76 -10.24
CA PHE A 51 8.54 11.28 -11.20
C PHE A 51 8.45 9.75 -11.23
N ARG A 52 9.56 9.03 -11.02
CA ARG A 52 9.56 7.57 -10.97
C ARG A 52 8.85 7.04 -9.72
N GLU A 53 9.03 7.71 -8.58
CA GLU A 53 8.30 7.43 -7.35
C GLU A 53 6.80 7.67 -7.52
N ARG A 54 6.39 8.82 -8.09
CA ARG A 54 4.97 9.08 -8.38
C ARG A 54 4.37 8.14 -9.43
N ALA A 55 5.16 7.71 -10.41
CA ALA A 55 4.71 6.72 -11.38
C ALA A 55 4.54 5.34 -10.73
N ALA A 56 5.46 4.94 -9.85
CA ALA A 56 5.33 3.71 -9.06
C ALA A 56 4.09 3.76 -8.15
N ASP A 57 3.88 4.87 -7.42
CA ASP A 57 2.70 5.09 -6.58
C ASP A 57 1.40 5.05 -7.40
N LEU A 58 1.38 5.64 -8.60
CA LEU A 58 0.20 5.60 -9.49
C LEU A 58 -0.03 4.22 -10.10
N THR A 59 1.02 3.43 -10.29
CA THR A 59 0.91 2.07 -10.80
C THR A 59 0.39 1.16 -9.70
N GLU A 60 0.91 1.31 -8.48
CA GLU A 60 0.42 0.63 -7.28
C GLU A 60 -1.05 0.98 -7.00
N LEU A 61 -1.43 2.26 -7.09
CA LEU A 61 -2.82 2.70 -6.90
C LEU A 61 -3.77 2.13 -7.97
N LYS A 62 -3.32 2.01 -9.22
CA LYS A 62 -4.10 1.37 -10.30
C LYS A 62 -4.24 -0.14 -10.09
N PHE A 63 -3.19 -0.79 -9.60
CA PHE A 63 -3.30 -2.19 -9.18
C PHE A 63 -4.30 -2.31 -8.03
N TYR A 64 -4.21 -1.50 -6.98
CA TYR A 64 -5.20 -1.50 -5.90
C TYR A 64 -6.62 -1.26 -6.41
N ASP A 65 -6.87 -0.29 -7.28
CA ASP A 65 -8.20 0.00 -7.84
C ASP A 65 -8.75 -1.17 -8.68
N ARG A 66 -7.88 -1.87 -9.41
CA ARG A 66 -8.24 -3.09 -10.16
C ARG A 66 -8.50 -4.28 -9.23
N TYR A 67 -7.66 -4.50 -8.22
CA TYR A 67 -7.84 -5.52 -7.19
C TYR A 67 -9.15 -5.30 -6.43
N VAL A 68 -9.43 -4.05 -6.06
CA VAL A 68 -10.69 -3.59 -5.50
C VAL A 68 -11.82 -3.89 -6.50
N THR A 69 -11.71 -3.53 -7.77
CA THR A 69 -12.82 -3.79 -8.72
C THR A 69 -13.08 -5.28 -8.97
N GLU A 70 -12.05 -6.09 -9.19
CA GLU A 70 -12.15 -7.52 -9.48
C GLU A 70 -12.55 -8.36 -8.26
N LEU A 71 -12.03 -8.04 -7.05
CA LEU A 71 -12.44 -8.73 -5.81
C LEU A 71 -13.68 -8.16 -5.11
N ILE A 72 -14.15 -6.94 -5.45
CA ILE A 72 -15.28 -6.30 -4.74
C ILE A 72 -16.54 -6.26 -5.57
N VAL A 73 -16.44 -5.74 -6.81
CA VAL A 73 -17.62 -5.48 -7.64
C VAL A 73 -18.02 -6.75 -8.39
N LEU A 74 -17.04 -7.58 -8.74
CA LEU A 74 -17.23 -8.79 -9.54
C LEU A 74 -17.20 -10.09 -8.73
N ASN A 75 -16.88 -10.05 -7.43
CA ASN A 75 -16.77 -11.26 -6.62
C ASN A 75 -18.16 -11.77 -6.21
N PRO A 76 -18.55 -12.99 -6.61
CA PRO A 76 -19.86 -13.54 -6.29
C PRO A 76 -20.00 -13.96 -4.82
N ASN A 77 -18.91 -14.04 -4.05
CA ASN A 77 -18.98 -14.51 -2.66
C ASN A 77 -19.31 -13.35 -1.68
N PRO A 78 -20.47 -13.39 -0.99
CA PRO A 78 -20.88 -12.35 -0.06
C PRO A 78 -19.96 -12.22 1.16
N VAL A 79 -19.29 -13.29 1.58
CA VAL A 79 -18.34 -13.29 2.71
C VAL A 79 -17.15 -12.37 2.44
N ASN A 80 -16.56 -12.47 1.25
CA ASN A 80 -15.40 -11.67 0.87
C ASN A 80 -15.74 -10.17 0.81
N ARG A 81 -16.94 -9.84 0.31
CA ARG A 81 -17.41 -8.45 0.21
C ARG A 81 -17.61 -7.83 1.60
N ILE A 82 -18.13 -8.58 2.56
CA ILE A 82 -18.29 -8.16 3.96
C ILE A 82 -16.95 -7.93 4.64
N MET A 83 -16.05 -8.92 4.56
CA MET A 83 -14.74 -8.84 5.21
C MET A 83 -13.96 -7.61 4.76
N LEU A 84 -14.06 -7.28 3.46
CA LEU A 84 -13.40 -6.10 2.95
C LEU A 84 -14.10 -4.81 3.39
N ALA A 85 -15.42 -4.74 3.33
CA ALA A 85 -16.17 -3.57 3.79
C ALA A 85 -15.81 -3.27 5.26
N GLU A 86 -15.78 -4.30 6.11
CA GLU A 86 -15.35 -4.21 7.51
C GLU A 86 -13.89 -3.74 7.64
N TYR A 87 -12.97 -4.32 6.85
CA TYR A 87 -11.58 -3.90 6.82
C TYR A 87 -11.45 -2.41 6.48
N LEU A 88 -12.11 -1.95 5.41
CA LEU A 88 -12.02 -0.57 4.94
C LEU A 88 -12.70 0.42 5.90
N ILE A 89 -13.75 0.02 6.62
CA ILE A 89 -14.30 0.80 7.74
C ILE A 89 -13.24 0.96 8.84
N CYS A 90 -12.49 -0.09 9.17
CA CYS A 90 -11.50 -0.05 10.25
C CYS A 90 -10.21 0.73 9.89
N VAL A 91 -9.66 0.50 8.69
CA VAL A 91 -8.33 1.04 8.34
C VAL A 91 -8.37 2.40 7.65
N SER A 92 -9.52 2.85 7.16
CA SER A 92 -9.59 4.10 6.42
C SER A 92 -9.32 5.30 7.34
N PRO A 93 -8.32 6.15 7.02
CA PRO A 93 -7.99 7.32 7.84
C PRO A 93 -9.04 8.44 7.72
N SER A 94 -9.76 8.50 6.59
CA SER A 94 -10.78 9.52 6.31
C SER A 94 -12.15 9.08 6.81
N GLU A 95 -12.78 9.90 7.63
CA GLU A 95 -14.12 9.66 8.18
C GLU A 95 -15.19 9.54 7.08
N LYS A 96 -15.15 10.42 6.07
CA LYS A 96 -16.05 10.34 4.90
C LYS A 96 -15.90 9.04 4.11
N VAL A 97 -14.70 8.45 4.09
CA VAL A 97 -14.45 7.18 3.42
C VAL A 97 -15.03 6.04 4.25
N ARG A 98 -14.83 6.05 5.58
CA ARG A 98 -15.45 5.08 6.50
C ARG A 98 -16.97 5.10 6.40
N GLU A 99 -17.60 6.27 6.42
CA GLU A 99 -19.06 6.41 6.31
C GLU A 99 -19.61 5.76 5.02
N ARG A 100 -18.94 5.97 3.89
CA ARG A 100 -19.37 5.35 2.62
C ARG A 100 -19.23 3.83 2.65
N TRP A 101 -18.16 3.31 3.23
CA TRP A 101 -17.99 1.87 3.40
C TRP A 101 -18.97 1.28 4.41
N GLN A 102 -19.38 2.04 5.43
CA GLN A 102 -20.45 1.65 6.36
C GLN A 102 -21.79 1.52 5.63
N VAL A 103 -22.16 2.49 4.81
CA VAL A 103 -23.40 2.42 4.00
C VAL A 103 -23.36 1.21 3.06
N TYR A 104 -22.19 0.93 2.45
CA TYR A 104 -22.03 -0.26 1.62
C TYR A 104 -22.18 -1.55 2.43
N TYR A 105 -21.51 -1.65 3.59
CA TYR A 105 -21.62 -2.77 4.52
C TYR A 105 -23.08 -3.05 4.88
N ASP A 106 -23.82 -2.01 5.29
CA ASP A 106 -25.22 -2.13 5.70
C ASP A 106 -26.11 -2.64 4.56
N SER A 107 -25.77 -2.31 3.31
CA SER A 107 -26.52 -2.76 2.13
C SER A 107 -26.30 -4.23 1.75
N ILE A 108 -25.10 -4.76 2.02
CA ILE A 108 -24.75 -6.17 1.71
C ILE A 108 -24.95 -7.12 2.90
N TYR A 109 -25.04 -6.59 4.12
CA TYR A 109 -25.18 -7.37 5.34
C TYR A 109 -26.36 -8.36 5.35
N PRO A 110 -27.56 -8.01 4.84
CA PRO A 110 -28.66 -8.96 4.75
C PRO A 110 -28.38 -10.15 3.82
N GLU A 111 -27.70 -9.92 2.70
CA GLU A 111 -27.31 -10.98 1.76
C GLU A 111 -26.29 -11.93 2.39
N TYR A 112 -25.33 -11.37 3.12
CA TYR A 112 -24.36 -12.15 3.89
C TYR A 112 -25.03 -13.00 4.96
N LEU A 113 -25.96 -12.44 5.74
CA LEU A 113 -26.71 -13.21 6.74
C LEU A 113 -27.48 -14.35 6.10
N ALA A 114 -28.19 -14.09 5.00
CA ALA A 114 -28.92 -15.12 4.26
C ALA A 114 -28.01 -16.26 3.74
N TYR A 115 -26.74 -15.95 3.46
CA TYR A 115 -25.74 -16.94 3.06
C TYR A 115 -25.15 -17.71 4.25
N VAL A 116 -24.83 -17.03 5.36
CA VAL A 116 -24.08 -17.60 6.50
C VAL A 116 -24.96 -18.33 7.50
N GLU A 117 -26.17 -17.83 7.80
CA GLU A 117 -27.09 -18.46 8.75
C GLU A 117 -27.35 -19.95 8.50
N PRO A 118 -27.72 -20.40 7.28
CA PRO A 118 -27.98 -21.81 7.05
C PRO A 118 -26.72 -22.68 7.22
N ILE A 119 -25.54 -22.13 6.92
CA ILE A 119 -24.26 -22.82 7.09
C ILE A 119 -23.95 -23.00 8.58
N LEU A 120 -24.12 -21.94 9.38
CA LEU A 120 -23.91 -22.00 10.83
C LEU A 120 -24.87 -22.98 11.50
N MET A 121 -26.15 -22.96 11.12
CA MET A 121 -27.14 -23.92 11.63
C MET A 121 -26.77 -25.37 11.31
N GLU A 122 -26.24 -25.62 10.11
CA GLU A 122 -25.82 -26.97 9.73
C GLU A 122 -24.56 -27.41 10.47
N ILE A 123 -23.59 -26.51 10.69
CA ILE A 123 -22.42 -26.79 11.53
C ILE A 123 -22.86 -27.15 12.95
N GLU A 124 -23.80 -26.41 13.54
CA GLU A 124 -24.31 -26.69 14.88
C GLU A 124 -24.98 -28.08 14.96
N ARG A 125 -25.77 -28.44 13.95
CA ARG A 125 -26.38 -29.78 13.85
C ARG A 125 -25.32 -30.88 13.73
N LEU A 126 -24.30 -30.67 12.91
CA LEU A 126 -23.19 -31.60 12.73
C LEU A 126 -22.39 -31.77 14.02
N ASP A 127 -22.13 -30.70 14.76
CA ASP A 127 -21.42 -30.72 16.03
C ASP A 127 -22.25 -31.44 17.11
N ALA A 128 -23.56 -31.20 17.19
CA ALA A 128 -24.46 -31.94 18.08
C ALA A 128 -24.49 -33.44 17.75
N ARG A 129 -24.53 -33.80 16.46
CA ARG A 129 -24.49 -35.20 16.01
C ARG A 129 -23.14 -35.85 16.33
N HIS A 130 -22.03 -35.17 16.05
CA HIS A 130 -20.69 -35.62 16.40
C HIS A 130 -20.57 -35.88 17.91
N ALA A 131 -21.05 -34.94 18.75
CA ALA A 131 -21.05 -35.09 20.19
C ALA A 131 -21.90 -36.28 20.67
N SER A 132 -23.03 -36.56 20.02
CA SER A 132 -23.86 -37.73 20.33
C SER A 132 -23.14 -39.06 20.04
N LEU A 133 -22.44 -39.14 18.90
CA LEU A 133 -21.69 -40.33 18.51
C LEU A 133 -20.43 -40.51 19.35
N ALA A 134 -19.75 -39.43 19.72
CA ALA A 134 -18.55 -39.47 20.57
C ALA A 134 -18.82 -39.97 21.99
N ARG A 135 -20.08 -39.96 22.45
CA ARG A 135 -20.50 -40.50 23.76
C ARG A 135 -20.71 -42.02 23.73
N LEU A 136 -20.71 -42.64 22.56
CA LEU A 136 -20.86 -44.09 22.44
C LEU A 136 -19.57 -44.79 22.82
N ASP A 137 -19.67 -45.75 23.74
CA ASP A 137 -18.52 -46.51 24.26
C ASP A 137 -17.87 -47.42 23.18
N LYS A 138 -18.67 -47.87 22.20
CA LYS A 138 -18.20 -48.52 20.98
C LYS A 138 -19.02 -48.05 19.79
N LEU A 139 -18.33 -47.62 18.74
CA LEU A 139 -18.96 -47.30 17.47
C LEU A 139 -19.07 -48.55 16.59
N THR A 140 -20.22 -48.67 15.94
CA THR A 140 -20.41 -49.55 14.79
C THR A 140 -19.62 -49.03 13.57
N ASN A 141 -19.41 -49.90 12.58
CA ASN A 141 -18.79 -49.50 11.31
C ASN A 141 -19.57 -48.38 10.61
N SER A 142 -20.91 -48.39 10.69
CA SER A 142 -21.74 -47.33 10.11
C SER A 142 -21.55 -45.99 10.80
N GLU A 143 -21.48 -45.96 12.14
CA GLU A 143 -21.28 -44.74 12.91
C GLU A 143 -19.86 -44.17 12.69
N SER A 144 -18.87 -45.04 12.55
CA SER A 144 -17.49 -44.63 12.24
C SER A 144 -17.38 -43.98 10.86
N ILE A 145 -18.14 -44.48 9.87
CA ILE A 145 -18.25 -43.87 8.54
C ILE A 145 -19.01 -42.54 8.62
N GLU A 146 -20.07 -42.47 9.42
CA GLU A 146 -20.84 -41.26 9.63
C GLU A 146 -19.98 -40.14 10.25
N LEU A 147 -19.16 -40.45 11.26
CA LEU A 147 -18.23 -39.49 11.85
C LEU A 147 -17.27 -38.88 10.82
N LYS A 148 -16.72 -39.72 9.92
CA LYS A 148 -15.83 -39.23 8.84
C LYS A 148 -16.57 -38.27 7.92
N LYS A 149 -17.81 -38.61 7.52
CA LYS A 149 -18.66 -37.74 6.68
C LYS A 149 -19.00 -36.42 7.38
N ILE A 150 -19.27 -36.47 8.69
CA ILE A 150 -19.53 -35.27 9.49
C ILE A 150 -18.29 -34.37 9.49
N ALA A 151 -17.10 -34.93 9.75
CA ALA A 151 -15.85 -34.18 9.75
C ALA A 151 -15.55 -33.53 8.38
N GLU A 152 -15.77 -34.26 7.29
CA GLU A 152 -15.61 -33.77 5.93
C GLU A 152 -16.57 -32.62 5.61
N LYS A 153 -17.87 -32.80 5.87
CA LYS A 153 -18.87 -31.74 5.66
C LYS A 153 -18.57 -30.50 6.50
N ARG A 154 -18.17 -30.68 7.75
CA ARG A 154 -17.77 -29.58 8.64
C ARG A 154 -16.58 -28.81 8.07
N SER A 155 -15.58 -29.50 7.53
CA SER A 155 -14.44 -28.87 6.86
C SER A 155 -14.87 -28.04 5.65
N VAL A 156 -15.79 -28.55 4.83
CA VAL A 156 -16.32 -27.82 3.67
C VAL A 156 -17.06 -26.56 4.11
N TYR A 157 -17.95 -26.65 5.10
CA TYR A 157 -18.67 -25.48 5.60
C TYR A 157 -17.74 -24.44 6.23
N GLN A 158 -16.69 -24.87 6.92
CA GLN A 158 -15.66 -23.94 7.42
C GLN A 158 -14.91 -23.21 6.31
N GLN A 159 -14.63 -23.88 5.18
CA GLN A 159 -14.01 -23.24 4.01
C GLN A 159 -14.97 -22.25 3.31
N LEU A 160 -16.28 -22.50 3.35
CA LEU A 160 -17.25 -21.56 2.79
C LEU A 160 -17.40 -20.29 3.63
N LEU A 161 -17.24 -20.40 4.96
CA LEU A 161 -17.25 -19.27 5.89
C LEU A 161 -15.93 -18.52 5.92
N ASN A 162 -14.81 -19.23 5.72
CA ASN A 162 -13.47 -18.69 5.69
C ASN A 162 -12.77 -19.14 4.40
N PRO A 163 -13.16 -18.57 3.25
CA PRO A 163 -12.52 -18.91 1.99
C PRO A 163 -11.03 -18.60 2.06
N PRO A 164 -10.16 -19.49 1.57
CA PRO A 164 -8.73 -19.22 1.53
C PRO A 164 -8.48 -18.00 0.63
N PHE A 165 -7.58 -17.13 1.09
CA PHE A 165 -7.12 -16.02 0.28
C PHE A 165 -6.33 -16.56 -0.93
N GLN A 166 -6.88 -16.38 -2.12
CA GLN A 166 -6.22 -16.72 -3.39
C GLN A 166 -5.59 -15.45 -3.94
N LEU A 167 -4.26 -15.42 -3.99
CA LEU A 167 -3.55 -14.41 -4.77
C LEU A 167 -3.86 -14.67 -6.26
N PRO A 168 -4.15 -13.64 -7.06
CA PRO A 168 -4.21 -13.83 -8.50
C PRO A 168 -2.85 -14.34 -8.97
N GLU A 169 -2.87 -15.38 -9.81
CA GLU A 169 -1.65 -15.90 -10.42
C GLU A 169 -0.94 -14.78 -11.18
N ASP A 170 0.39 -14.77 -11.12
CA ASP A 170 1.32 -13.71 -11.56
C ASP A 170 1.32 -13.45 -13.09
N GLU A 171 0.16 -13.45 -13.75
CA GLU A 171 0.03 -13.36 -15.20
C GLU A 171 0.41 -11.99 -15.79
N TYR A 172 0.84 -11.02 -14.97
CA TYR A 172 1.09 -9.65 -15.41
C TYR A 172 2.39 -8.99 -14.87
N LEU A 173 3.40 -9.79 -14.49
CA LEU A 173 4.75 -9.28 -14.18
C LEU A 173 5.70 -9.22 -15.40
N HIS A 174 5.16 -9.10 -16.61
CA HIS A 174 5.92 -8.97 -17.86
C HIS A 174 5.66 -7.66 -18.59
#